data_AF-A0AAU1Z3K7-F1
#
_entry.id   AF-A0AAU1Z3K7-F1
#
_cell.length_a   1.000
_cell.length_b   1.000
_cell.length_c   1.000
_cell.angle_alpha   90.00
_cell.angle_beta   90.00
_cell.angle_gamma   90.00
#
_symmetry.space_group_name_H-M   'P 1'
#
loop_
_entity.id
_entity.type
_entity.pdbx_description
1 polymer ?
#
loop_
_entity_poly.entity_id
_entity_poly.type
_entity_poly.pdbx_seq_one_letter_code
_entity_poly.pdbx_strand_id
1 'polypeptide(L)'
;MVPLQALEGLMTGWRRFELLAGGKSEYREISQEGIRCSVRWGSVGGSGKASTSTLNDEEHARRHAARKINELLRKGFNEVEPLRDDAELDQESPVLDVIRAGSGAAGPVPEYLPVDGFDEVYCRTHSGHVMGFHEYVILHDQGRSAVRFVVRGKSHEAGAVSAFLDFVCVRRGLAFDGRSHHKVPMPRPVRRFTHALFCAPPLGQAYRAYRAIVSRVATAFPVFDCEIGDADPEVLVDARIHGHGALSSSDWGREPQPVVDLRFDIEPSDYGRAKTFKVYRPTDFERLMAALPDATPTSWLEARSFRGEIRRFTPDCAPSVAEGTSFLLG
;
A
#
# COMPACT_ATOMS: atom_id res chain seq x y z
N MET A 1 -9.64 -5.66 44.51
CA MET A 1 -10.21 -4.42 43.95
C MET A 1 -9.13 -3.79 43.09
N VAL A 2 -9.11 -4.14 41.81
CA VAL A 2 -8.10 -3.68 40.84
C VAL A 2 -8.62 -2.38 40.22
N PRO A 3 -7.81 -1.31 40.07
CA PRO A 3 -8.32 -0.06 39.53
C PRO A 3 -8.56 -0.17 38.01
N LEU A 4 -9.80 0.07 37.60
CA LEU A 4 -10.19 0.44 36.24
C LEU A 4 -9.62 1.84 35.95
N GLN A 5 -8.34 1.97 35.57
CA GLN A 5 -7.81 3.20 34.96
C GLN A 5 -6.42 3.03 34.31
N ALA A 6 -6.19 1.88 33.68
CA ALA A 6 -5.10 1.68 32.71
C ALA A 6 -5.66 1.16 31.37
N LEU A 7 -6.79 1.73 30.94
CA LEU A 7 -7.18 1.75 29.53
C LEU A 7 -6.39 2.89 28.88
N GLU A 8 -5.10 2.67 28.68
CA GLU A 8 -4.34 3.44 27.69
C GLU A 8 -4.99 3.15 26.35
N GLY A 9 -5.86 4.07 25.94
CA GLY A 9 -6.76 3.92 24.80
C GLY A 9 -5.98 3.84 23.49
N LEU A 10 -5.68 2.61 23.09
CA LEU A 10 -5.62 2.24 21.68
C LEU A 10 -6.92 2.75 21.03
N MET A 11 -6.81 3.64 20.05
CA MET A 11 -7.97 4.18 19.32
C MET A 11 -8.50 3.15 18.33
N THR A 12 -8.87 1.96 18.79
CA THR A 12 -9.26 0.78 17.99
C THR A 12 -10.63 0.91 17.31
N GLY A 13 -11.16 2.13 17.17
CA GLY A 13 -12.45 2.40 16.54
C GLY A 13 -12.44 3.69 15.73
N TRP A 14 -13.39 3.83 14.81
CA TRP A 14 -13.59 5.06 14.06
C TRP A 14 -14.22 6.13 14.97
N ARG A 15 -13.63 7.32 15.00
CA ARG A 15 -14.27 8.52 15.55
C ARG A 15 -14.84 9.33 14.43
N ARG A 16 -16.12 9.71 14.54
CA ARG A 16 -16.84 10.45 13.50
C ARG A 16 -17.06 11.89 13.91
N PHE A 17 -16.90 12.78 12.95
CA PHE A 17 -17.03 14.21 13.11
C PHE A 17 -17.92 14.75 12.00
N GLU A 18 -18.94 15.52 12.33
CA GLU A 18 -19.86 16.10 11.37
C GLU A 18 -19.89 17.63 11.45
N LEU A 19 -20.02 18.26 10.28
CA LEU A 19 -20.18 19.70 10.13
C LEU A 19 -21.46 19.97 9.34
N LEU A 20 -22.40 20.65 10.00
CA LEU A 20 -23.64 21.16 9.40
C LEU A 20 -23.49 22.67 9.19
N ALA A 21 -23.11 23.08 7.98
CA ALA A 21 -22.91 24.49 7.67
C ALA A 21 -23.40 24.84 6.25
N GLY A 22 -24.15 25.93 6.12
CA GLY A 22 -24.54 26.48 4.81
C GLY A 22 -25.31 25.51 3.91
N GLY A 23 -26.18 24.66 4.48
CA GLY A 23 -26.97 23.68 3.74
C GLY A 23 -26.18 22.45 3.25
N LYS A 24 -24.90 22.33 3.64
CA LYS A 24 -24.08 21.15 3.37
C LYS A 24 -23.82 20.39 4.67
N SER A 25 -23.95 19.08 4.61
CA SER A 25 -23.58 18.16 5.68
C SER A 25 -22.34 17.38 5.27
N GLU A 26 -21.23 17.61 5.95
CA GLU A 26 -19.97 16.90 5.73
C GLU A 26 -19.63 16.02 6.92
N TYR A 27 -19.06 14.85 6.66
CA TYR A 27 -18.44 14.01 7.68
C TYR A 27 -16.93 13.88 7.49
N ARG A 28 -16.25 13.60 8.59
CA ARG A 28 -14.87 13.16 8.68
C ARG A 28 -14.80 12.04 9.70
N GLU A 29 -14.19 10.92 9.36
CA GLU A 29 -13.93 9.84 10.32
C GLU A 29 -12.43 9.62 10.42
N ILE A 30 -11.93 9.37 11.63
CA ILE A 30 -10.52 9.13 11.90
C ILE A 30 -10.41 7.86 12.74
N SER A 31 -9.51 6.96 12.35
CA SER A 31 -9.14 5.77 13.11
C SER A 31 -7.62 5.62 13.13
N GLN A 32 -7.07 5.07 14.21
CA GLN A 32 -5.66 4.73 14.32
C GLN A 32 -5.51 3.28 14.76
N GLU A 33 -4.75 2.51 13.99
CA GLU A 33 -4.45 1.10 14.23
C GLU A 33 -2.93 0.91 14.16
N GLY A 34 -2.28 0.73 15.31
CA GLY A 34 -0.83 0.71 15.42
C GLY A 34 -0.21 1.95 14.76
N ILE A 35 0.63 1.74 13.74
CA ILE A 35 1.32 2.83 13.00
C ILE A 35 0.47 3.46 11.89
N ARG A 36 -0.75 2.97 11.66
CA ARG A 36 -1.62 3.41 10.55
C ARG A 36 -2.64 4.41 11.07
N CYS A 37 -2.77 5.53 10.36
CA CYS A 37 -3.82 6.51 10.59
C CYS A 37 -4.72 6.57 9.35
N SER A 38 -5.98 6.17 9.50
CA SER A 38 -6.98 6.18 8.44
C SER A 38 -7.95 7.33 8.61
N VAL A 39 -8.28 8.01 7.51
CA VAL A 39 -9.22 9.13 7.46
C VAL A 39 -10.25 8.88 6.36
N ARG A 40 -11.53 9.00 6.68
CA ARG A 40 -12.64 8.98 5.72
C ARG A 40 -13.32 10.34 5.68
N TRP A 41 -13.86 10.74 4.54
CA TRP A 41 -14.56 12.02 4.42
C TRP A 41 -15.56 12.04 3.28
N GLY A 42 -16.64 12.80 3.43
CA GLY A 42 -17.63 12.95 2.37
C GLY A 42 -18.83 13.78 2.81
N SER A 43 -19.87 13.79 1.98
CA SER A 43 -21.18 14.28 2.40
C SER A 43 -21.89 13.22 3.23
N VAL A 44 -22.62 13.61 4.27
CA VAL A 44 -23.42 12.66 5.06
C VAL A 44 -24.43 11.96 4.14
N GLY A 45 -24.45 10.63 4.19
CA GLY A 45 -25.25 9.78 3.28
C GLY A 45 -24.61 9.46 1.91
N GLY A 46 -23.41 9.98 1.62
CA GLY A 46 -22.70 9.73 0.36
C GLY A 46 -21.56 8.69 0.47
N SER A 47 -21.06 8.24 -0.68
CA SER A 47 -19.99 7.21 -0.79
C SER A 47 -18.61 7.62 -0.27
N GLY A 48 -18.38 8.91 -0.07
CA GLY A 48 -17.17 9.47 0.54
C GLY A 48 -15.85 9.10 -0.17
N LYS A 49 -14.74 9.47 0.47
CA LYS A 49 -13.36 9.19 0.10
C LYS A 49 -12.61 8.72 1.33
N ALA A 50 -11.51 8.02 1.14
CA ALA A 50 -10.67 7.53 2.22
C ALA A 50 -9.19 7.63 1.88
N SER A 51 -8.37 7.81 2.91
CA SER A 51 -6.92 7.78 2.84
C SER A 51 -6.36 7.16 4.10
N THR A 52 -5.33 6.35 3.95
CA THR A 52 -4.55 5.79 5.07
C THR A 52 -3.12 6.30 4.95
N SER A 53 -2.55 6.69 6.08
CA SER A 53 -1.14 7.07 6.19
C SER A 53 -0.46 6.09 7.12
N THR A 54 0.66 5.51 6.69
CA THR A 54 1.53 4.68 7.52
C THR A 54 2.64 5.57 8.08
N LEU A 55 2.84 5.53 9.39
CA LEU A 55 3.82 6.36 10.10
C LEU A 55 4.94 5.49 10.69
N ASN A 56 6.00 6.13 11.18
CA ASN A 56 7.20 5.41 11.62
C ASN A 56 6.97 4.55 12.87
N ASP A 57 6.10 5.01 13.75
CA ASP A 57 5.84 4.41 15.05
C ASP A 57 4.43 4.79 15.53
N GLU A 58 3.95 4.06 16.53
CA GLU A 58 2.60 4.20 17.07
C GLU A 58 2.41 5.55 17.78
N GLU A 59 3.43 6.06 18.47
CA GLU A 59 3.34 7.35 19.14
C GLU A 59 3.18 8.50 18.14
N HIS A 60 3.91 8.45 17.04
CA HIS A 60 3.77 9.37 15.92
C HIS A 60 2.39 9.25 15.29
N ALA A 61 1.86 8.03 15.12
CA ALA A 61 0.49 7.82 14.64
C ALA A 61 -0.57 8.42 15.57
N ARG A 62 -0.45 8.19 16.88
CA ARG A 62 -1.31 8.77 17.91
C ARG A 62 -1.25 10.30 17.89
N ARG A 63 -0.06 10.90 17.86
CA ARG A 63 0.12 12.37 17.76
C ARG A 63 -0.47 12.92 16.46
N HIS A 64 -0.30 12.20 15.36
CA HIS A 64 -0.85 12.58 14.06
C HIS A 64 -2.39 12.60 14.10
N ALA A 65 -3.01 11.53 14.60
CA ALA A 65 -4.46 11.41 14.75
C ALA A 65 -5.02 12.50 15.68
N ALA A 66 -4.41 12.70 16.85
CA ALA A 66 -4.80 13.74 17.80
C ALA A 66 -4.74 15.15 17.18
N ARG A 67 -3.67 15.46 16.42
CA ARG A 67 -3.56 16.72 15.68
C ARG A 67 -4.71 16.88 14.68
N LYS A 68 -5.02 15.84 13.90
CA LYS A 68 -6.13 15.88 12.93
C LYS A 68 -7.48 16.11 13.60
N ILE A 69 -7.72 15.46 14.73
CA ILE A 69 -8.94 15.64 15.52
C ILE A 69 -9.05 17.08 16.03
N ASN A 70 -7.99 17.61 16.63
CA ASN A 70 -7.95 19.00 17.10
C ASN A 70 -8.15 20.01 15.95
N GLU A 71 -7.60 19.73 14.76
CA GLU A 71 -7.85 20.53 13.56
C GLU A 71 -9.32 20.53 13.14
N LEU A 72 -10.03 19.39 13.25
CA LEU A 72 -11.45 19.29 12.92
C LEU A 72 -12.30 20.05 13.94
N LEU A 73 -12.05 19.86 15.23
CA LEU A 73 -12.75 20.57 16.31
C LEU A 73 -12.60 22.09 16.16
N ARG A 74 -11.39 22.57 15.85
CA ARG A 74 -11.15 24.01 15.59
C ARG A 74 -11.90 24.53 14.37
N LYS A 75 -12.23 23.68 13.41
CA LYS A 75 -13.02 24.02 12.22
C LYS A 75 -14.54 23.96 12.46
N GLY A 76 -14.98 23.67 13.69
CA GLY A 76 -16.38 23.60 14.06
C GLY A 76 -17.05 22.26 13.77
N PHE A 77 -16.28 21.20 13.48
CA PHE A 77 -16.85 19.86 13.43
C PHE A 77 -17.21 19.41 14.85
N ASN A 78 -18.36 18.74 14.99
CA ASN A 78 -18.78 18.12 16.24
C ASN A 78 -18.56 16.62 16.16
N GLU A 79 -18.00 16.04 17.23
CA GLU A 79 -17.88 14.59 17.34
C GLU A 79 -19.25 13.96 17.56
N VAL A 80 -19.54 12.90 16.81
CA VAL A 80 -20.78 12.13 16.87
C VAL A 80 -20.44 10.64 16.93
N GLU A 81 -21.41 9.83 17.36
CA GLU A 81 -21.25 8.38 17.33
C GLU A 81 -20.98 7.92 15.89
N PRO A 82 -19.93 7.12 15.64
CA PRO A 82 -19.70 6.56 14.33
C PRO A 82 -20.89 5.72 13.89
N LEU A 83 -21.25 5.80 12.60
CA LEU A 83 -22.17 4.82 12.04
C LEU A 83 -21.51 3.45 12.14
N ARG A 84 -22.23 2.46 12.67
CA ARG A 84 -21.80 1.07 12.59
C ARG A 84 -21.65 0.73 11.11
N ASP A 85 -20.48 0.23 10.73
CA ASP A 85 -20.24 -0.21 9.36
C ASP A 85 -21.02 -1.52 9.21
N ASP A 86 -22.09 -1.57 8.41
CA ASP A 86 -22.86 -2.81 8.16
C ASP A 86 -21.93 -3.93 7.63
N ALA A 87 -20.80 -3.52 7.05
CA ALA A 87 -19.60 -4.31 6.77
C ALA A 87 -19.12 -5.24 7.90
N GLU A 88 -19.23 -4.85 9.17
CA GLU A 88 -18.83 -5.67 10.32
C GLU A 88 -19.83 -6.79 10.63
N LEU A 89 -21.09 -6.66 10.18
CA LEU A 89 -22.13 -7.66 10.42
C LEU A 89 -22.04 -8.85 9.45
N ASP A 90 -21.27 -8.72 8.37
CA ASP A 90 -21.14 -9.72 7.31
C ASP A 90 -19.72 -10.31 7.21
N GLN A 91 -19.08 -10.52 8.36
CA GLN A 91 -17.74 -11.12 8.45
C GLN A 91 -17.72 -12.59 8.05
N GLU A 92 -18.85 -13.28 8.21
CA GLU A 92 -18.98 -14.72 7.90
C GLU A 92 -19.24 -14.98 6.42
N SER A 93 -19.76 -14.02 5.65
CA SER A 93 -20.02 -14.24 4.23
C SER A 93 -18.74 -14.38 3.42
N PRO A 94 -18.70 -15.29 2.44
CA PRO A 94 -17.59 -15.42 1.52
C PRO A 94 -17.30 -14.10 0.80
N VAL A 95 -16.01 -13.75 0.69
CA VAL A 95 -15.52 -12.51 0.08
C VAL A 95 -16.11 -12.28 -1.31
N LEU A 96 -16.21 -13.33 -2.14
CA LEU A 96 -16.75 -13.20 -3.51
C LEU A 96 -18.23 -12.82 -3.52
N ASP A 97 -19.01 -13.30 -2.56
CA ASP A 97 -20.44 -12.99 -2.50
C ASP A 97 -20.64 -11.52 -2.12
N VAL A 98 -19.80 -11.01 -1.21
CA VAL A 98 -19.78 -9.58 -0.87
C VAL A 98 -19.33 -8.72 -2.06
N ILE A 99 -18.33 -9.15 -2.84
CA ILE A 99 -17.90 -8.43 -4.07
C ILE A 99 -19.04 -8.38 -5.10
N ARG A 100 -19.73 -9.51 -5.31
CA ARG A 100 -20.86 -9.62 -6.24
C ARG A 100 -22.02 -8.73 -5.81
N ALA A 101 -22.37 -8.76 -4.52
CA ALA A 101 -23.46 -7.94 -3.96
C ALA A 101 -23.14 -6.43 -3.96
N GLY A 102 -21.88 -6.05 -3.71
CA GLY A 102 -21.46 -4.65 -3.60
C GLY A 102 -21.39 -3.87 -4.92
N SER A 103 -21.65 -4.51 -6.07
CA SER A 103 -21.45 -3.88 -7.38
C SER A 103 -22.58 -2.94 -7.83
N GLY A 104 -23.55 -2.67 -6.95
CA GLY A 104 -24.59 -1.66 -7.12
C GLY A 104 -25.71 -2.06 -8.09
N ALA A 105 -26.89 -1.45 -7.93
CA ALA A 105 -28.09 -1.77 -8.69
C ALA A 105 -28.07 -1.32 -10.18
N ALA A 106 -27.02 -0.60 -10.62
CA ALA A 106 -26.99 0.07 -11.92
C ALA A 106 -25.94 -0.48 -12.91
N GLY A 107 -25.16 -1.49 -12.52
CA GLY A 107 -24.12 -2.10 -13.36
C GLY A 107 -24.28 -3.62 -13.47
N PRO A 108 -23.75 -4.25 -14.54
CA PRO A 108 -23.68 -5.70 -14.61
C PRO A 108 -22.84 -6.23 -13.45
N VAL A 109 -23.35 -7.28 -12.80
CA VAL A 109 -22.63 -7.97 -11.72
C VAL A 109 -21.28 -8.46 -12.25
N PRO A 110 -20.16 -8.22 -11.54
CA PRO A 110 -18.86 -8.75 -11.89
C PRO A 110 -18.90 -10.27 -12.05
N GLU A 111 -18.56 -10.75 -13.24
CA GLU A 111 -18.39 -12.17 -13.48
C GLU A 111 -16.96 -12.57 -13.08
N TYR A 112 -16.87 -13.33 -11.98
CA TYR A 112 -15.65 -14.01 -11.54
C TYR A 112 -15.74 -15.47 -11.95
N LEU A 113 -14.90 -15.88 -12.89
CA LEU A 113 -14.87 -17.22 -13.44
C LEU A 113 -13.81 -18.07 -12.72
N PRO A 114 -14.07 -19.36 -12.46
CA PRO A 114 -13.05 -20.25 -11.90
C PRO A 114 -11.85 -20.35 -12.86
N VAL A 115 -10.65 -20.51 -12.31
CA VAL A 115 -9.43 -20.70 -13.09
C VAL A 115 -9.11 -22.19 -13.18
N ASP A 116 -9.04 -22.71 -14.41
CA ASP A 116 -8.75 -24.12 -14.65
C ASP A 116 -7.46 -24.57 -13.98
N GLY A 117 -7.52 -25.71 -13.28
CA GLY A 117 -6.37 -26.30 -12.58
C GLY A 117 -6.11 -25.72 -11.18
N PHE A 118 -6.88 -24.72 -10.74
CA PHE A 118 -6.71 -24.10 -9.42
C PHE A 118 -8.01 -24.10 -8.62
N ASP A 119 -7.98 -24.76 -7.46
CA ASP A 119 -9.10 -24.76 -6.52
C ASP A 119 -9.23 -23.41 -5.81
N GLU A 120 -10.48 -22.96 -5.64
CA GLU A 120 -10.83 -21.69 -5.00
C GLU A 120 -10.15 -20.44 -5.60
N VAL A 121 -9.77 -20.49 -6.89
CA VAL A 121 -9.20 -19.35 -7.62
C VAL A 121 -10.17 -18.87 -8.68
N TYR A 122 -10.40 -17.57 -8.69
CA TYR A 122 -11.31 -16.91 -9.61
C TYR A 122 -10.62 -15.75 -10.32
N CYS A 123 -10.96 -15.57 -11.60
CA CYS A 123 -10.45 -14.50 -12.44
C CYS A 123 -11.61 -13.63 -12.95
N ARG A 124 -11.39 -12.32 -12.94
CA ARG A 124 -12.24 -11.33 -13.60
C ARG A 124 -11.43 -10.56 -14.62
N THR A 125 -11.94 -10.50 -15.85
CA THR A 125 -11.34 -9.67 -16.91
C THR A 125 -12.05 -8.32 -16.98
N HIS A 126 -11.26 -7.25 -16.92
CA HIS A 126 -11.74 -5.87 -17.02
C HIS A 126 -11.42 -5.32 -18.41
N SER A 127 -12.39 -5.39 -19.32
CA SER A 127 -12.24 -4.98 -20.73
C SER A 127 -12.58 -3.49 -20.99
N GLY A 128 -13.23 -2.81 -20.06
CA GLY A 128 -13.64 -1.41 -20.21
C GLY A 128 -12.55 -0.36 -19.95
N HIS A 129 -11.34 -0.78 -19.53
CA HIS A 129 -10.23 0.12 -19.27
C HIS A 129 -9.27 0.14 -20.46
N VAL A 130 -8.72 1.31 -20.84
CA VAL A 130 -7.85 1.50 -22.02
C VAL A 130 -6.68 0.51 -22.08
N MET A 131 -6.20 0.06 -20.91
CA MET A 131 -5.08 -0.89 -20.81
C MET A 131 -5.51 -2.36 -20.62
N GLY A 132 -6.77 -2.62 -20.25
CA GLY A 132 -7.26 -3.92 -19.80
C GLY A 132 -6.54 -4.47 -18.54
N PHE A 133 -7.22 -5.23 -17.70
CA PHE A 133 -6.54 -5.99 -16.65
C PHE A 133 -7.31 -7.25 -16.25
N HIS A 134 -6.57 -8.23 -15.77
CA HIS A 134 -7.08 -9.47 -15.18
C HIS A 134 -6.87 -9.39 -13.68
N GLU A 135 -7.94 -9.58 -12.92
CA GLU A 135 -7.94 -9.61 -11.47
C GLU A 135 -8.14 -11.05 -11.01
N TYR A 136 -7.21 -11.53 -10.20
CA TYR A 136 -7.24 -12.87 -9.62
C TYR A 136 -7.54 -12.77 -8.14
N VAL A 137 -8.48 -13.60 -7.67
CA VAL A 137 -8.89 -13.73 -6.28
C VAL A 137 -8.69 -15.18 -5.88
N ILE A 138 -7.82 -15.40 -4.89
CA ILE A 138 -7.51 -16.72 -4.32
C ILE A 138 -8.15 -16.76 -2.95
N LEU A 139 -9.18 -17.57 -2.77
CA LEU A 139 -9.86 -17.65 -1.49
C LEU A 139 -8.99 -18.35 -0.44
N HIS A 140 -9.23 -17.99 0.81
CA HIS A 140 -8.60 -18.53 1.99
C HIS A 140 -9.64 -18.66 3.10
N ASP A 141 -9.44 -19.60 4.01
CA ASP A 141 -10.32 -19.82 5.16
C ASP A 141 -11.80 -19.97 4.76
N GLN A 142 -12.09 -20.93 3.88
CA GLN A 142 -13.45 -21.20 3.37
C GLN A 142 -14.11 -19.99 2.68
N GLY A 143 -13.31 -19.10 2.09
CA GLY A 143 -13.81 -17.90 1.43
C GLY A 143 -13.98 -16.70 2.34
N ARG A 144 -13.77 -16.81 3.65
CA ARG A 144 -13.86 -15.65 4.58
C ARG A 144 -12.77 -14.61 4.35
N SER A 145 -11.65 -15.01 3.73
CA SER A 145 -10.56 -14.11 3.34
C SER A 145 -10.05 -14.44 1.94
N ALA A 146 -9.27 -13.53 1.35
CA ALA A 146 -8.70 -13.78 0.02
C ALA A 146 -7.37 -13.06 -0.19
N VAL A 147 -6.51 -13.64 -1.02
CA VAL A 147 -5.35 -12.94 -1.59
C VAL A 147 -5.70 -12.55 -3.01
N ARG A 148 -5.51 -11.27 -3.35
CA ARG A 148 -5.70 -10.80 -4.73
C ARG A 148 -4.40 -10.40 -5.41
N PHE A 149 -4.37 -10.52 -6.73
CA PHE A 149 -3.38 -9.84 -7.55
C PHE A 149 -3.99 -9.41 -8.89
N VAL A 150 -3.34 -8.45 -9.55
CA VAL A 150 -3.81 -7.90 -10.83
C VAL A 150 -2.69 -7.99 -11.85
N VAL A 151 -3.04 -8.30 -13.10
CA VAL A 151 -2.11 -8.33 -14.23
C VAL A 151 -2.69 -7.48 -15.35
N ARG A 152 -1.93 -6.52 -15.87
CA ARG A 152 -2.35 -5.72 -17.03
C ARG A 152 -2.51 -6.61 -18.25
N GLY A 153 -3.52 -6.36 -19.07
CA GLY A 153 -3.81 -7.18 -20.25
C GLY A 153 -2.61 -7.33 -21.18
N LYS A 154 -1.88 -6.24 -21.44
CA LYS A 154 -0.66 -6.25 -22.29
C LYS A 154 0.50 -7.11 -21.76
N SER A 155 0.53 -7.39 -20.46
CA SER A 155 1.60 -8.19 -19.84
C SER A 155 1.09 -9.49 -19.23
N HIS A 156 -0.18 -9.83 -19.50
CA HIS A 156 -0.77 -11.11 -19.15
C HIS A 156 -0.18 -12.23 -20.01
N GLU A 157 0.25 -13.29 -19.36
CA GLU A 157 0.74 -14.51 -20.01
C GLU A 157 0.30 -15.70 -19.17
N ALA A 158 -0.47 -16.61 -19.77
CA ALA A 158 -1.11 -17.71 -19.06
C ALA A 158 -0.11 -18.57 -18.28
N GLY A 159 1.04 -18.92 -18.88
CA GLY A 159 2.09 -19.70 -18.22
C GLY A 159 2.70 -19.00 -17.01
N ALA A 160 2.96 -17.69 -17.12
CA ALA A 160 3.48 -16.89 -16.01
C ALA A 160 2.46 -16.78 -14.86
N VAL A 161 1.19 -16.54 -15.18
CA VAL A 161 0.11 -16.48 -14.18
C VAL A 161 -0.07 -17.82 -13.48
N SER A 162 -0.11 -18.92 -14.23
CA SER A 162 -0.22 -20.27 -13.66
C SER A 162 0.94 -20.57 -12.72
N ALA A 163 2.19 -20.27 -13.11
CA ALA A 163 3.36 -20.46 -12.25
C ALA A 163 3.30 -19.60 -10.97
N PHE A 164 2.76 -18.38 -11.06
CA PHE A 164 2.57 -17.53 -9.87
C PHE A 164 1.43 -18.05 -8.98
N LEU A 165 0.33 -18.54 -9.56
CA LEU A 165 -0.77 -19.15 -8.82
C LEU A 165 -0.31 -20.39 -8.05
N ASP A 166 0.47 -21.28 -8.68
CA ASP A 166 1.07 -22.45 -8.01
C ASP A 166 1.85 -22.03 -6.75
N PHE A 167 2.59 -20.93 -6.86
CA PHE A 167 3.40 -20.41 -5.76
C PHE A 167 2.56 -19.77 -4.64
N VAL A 168 1.57 -18.93 -5.01
CA VAL A 168 0.76 -18.15 -4.06
C VAL A 168 -0.28 -19.02 -3.37
N CYS A 169 -0.92 -19.97 -4.07
CA CYS A 169 -2.01 -20.78 -3.49
C CYS A 169 -1.56 -21.54 -2.24
N VAL A 170 -0.35 -22.12 -2.25
CA VAL A 170 0.21 -22.84 -1.11
C VAL A 170 0.73 -21.93 0.01
N ARG A 171 0.80 -20.61 -0.22
CA ARG A 171 1.37 -19.60 0.69
C ARG A 171 0.39 -18.48 1.06
N ARG A 172 -0.86 -18.54 0.63
CA ARG A 172 -1.86 -17.49 0.81
C ARG A 172 -2.10 -17.11 2.29
N GLY A 173 -1.87 -18.03 3.22
CA GLY A 173 -1.94 -17.78 4.66
C GLY A 173 -0.89 -16.80 5.19
N LEU A 174 0.24 -16.60 4.50
CA LEU A 174 1.29 -15.66 4.92
C LEU A 174 0.77 -14.23 5.02
N ALA A 175 -0.23 -13.85 4.22
CA ALA A 175 -0.77 -12.50 4.28
C ALA A 175 -1.68 -12.25 5.49
N PHE A 176 -1.94 -13.26 6.31
CA PHE A 176 -2.86 -13.22 7.44
C PHE A 176 -2.23 -13.67 8.77
N ASP A 177 -0.90 -13.81 8.83
CA ASP A 177 -0.18 -14.30 10.01
C ASP A 177 0.13 -13.20 11.06
N GLY A 178 -0.43 -12.01 10.89
CA GLY A 178 -0.23 -10.85 11.75
C GLY A 178 0.95 -9.96 11.36
N ARG A 179 1.81 -10.38 10.42
CA ARG A 179 2.83 -9.48 9.85
C ARG A 179 2.23 -8.61 8.75
N SER A 180 2.83 -7.44 8.54
CA SER A 180 2.35 -6.52 7.50
C SER A 180 2.66 -6.99 6.09
N HIS A 181 3.79 -7.69 5.91
CA HIS A 181 4.20 -8.23 4.63
C HIS A 181 5.20 -9.38 4.75
N HIS A 182 5.35 -10.12 3.66
CA HIS A 182 6.40 -11.12 3.45
C HIS A 182 6.96 -10.98 2.04
N LYS A 183 8.28 -10.85 1.92
CA LYS A 183 9.01 -11.04 0.65
C LYS A 183 9.56 -12.45 0.63
N VAL A 184 9.10 -13.27 -0.32
CA VAL A 184 9.43 -14.70 -0.37
C VAL A 184 10.10 -15.05 -1.70
N PRO A 185 11.28 -15.69 -1.69
CA PRO A 185 11.92 -16.15 -2.92
C PRO A 185 11.08 -17.22 -3.59
N MET A 186 10.91 -17.11 -4.91
CA MET A 186 10.25 -18.12 -5.71
C MET A 186 11.27 -19.21 -6.10
N PRO A 187 10.90 -20.50 -6.04
CA PRO A 187 11.83 -21.59 -6.37
C PRO A 187 12.27 -21.56 -7.85
N ARG A 188 11.46 -20.95 -8.70
CA ARG A 188 11.78 -20.62 -10.08
C ARG A 188 11.26 -19.22 -10.37
N PRO A 189 11.97 -18.42 -11.18
CA PRO A 189 11.47 -17.12 -11.58
C PRO A 189 10.13 -17.23 -12.32
N VAL A 190 9.19 -16.33 -12.01
CA VAL A 190 8.00 -16.10 -12.84
C VAL A 190 8.38 -14.98 -13.78
N ARG A 191 8.60 -15.31 -15.06
CA ARG A 191 9.31 -14.44 -16.01
C ARG A 191 10.67 -14.04 -15.45
N ARG A 192 10.86 -12.75 -15.17
CA ARG A 192 12.10 -12.18 -14.61
C ARG A 192 12.00 -11.90 -13.12
N PHE A 193 10.82 -12.04 -12.53
CA PHE A 193 10.63 -11.83 -11.10
C PHE A 193 11.15 -13.03 -10.32
N THR A 194 11.88 -12.78 -9.26
CA THR A 194 12.52 -13.82 -8.43
C THR A 194 11.83 -13.99 -7.08
N HIS A 195 10.96 -13.06 -6.69
CA HIS A 195 10.28 -13.04 -5.41
C HIS A 195 8.78 -12.75 -5.58
N ALA A 196 8.01 -13.09 -4.56
CA ALA A 196 6.65 -12.59 -4.38
C ALA A 196 6.59 -11.73 -3.12
N LEU A 197 5.86 -10.62 -3.19
CA LEU A 197 5.49 -9.85 -2.02
C LEU A 197 4.06 -10.19 -1.64
N PHE A 198 3.84 -10.65 -0.42
CA PHE A 198 2.53 -10.78 0.22
C PHE A 198 2.35 -9.57 1.13
N CYS A 199 1.25 -8.85 0.99
CA CYS A 199 0.88 -7.72 1.84
C CYS A 199 -0.41 -8.07 2.58
N ALA A 200 -0.40 -7.91 3.90
CA ALA A 200 -1.60 -8.02 4.71
C ALA A 200 -2.66 -7.00 4.25
N PRO A 201 -3.95 -7.23 4.53
CA PRO A 201 -5.04 -6.41 4.01
C PRO A 201 -4.85 -4.88 4.18
N PRO A 202 -4.42 -4.38 5.36
CA PRO A 202 -4.19 -2.94 5.55
C PRO A 202 -3.10 -2.36 4.63
N LEU A 203 -2.06 -3.14 4.33
CA LEU A 203 -0.97 -2.76 3.44
C LEU A 203 -1.29 -3.07 1.97
N GLY A 204 -2.11 -4.07 1.66
CA GLY A 204 -2.44 -4.43 0.28
C GLY A 204 -3.45 -3.49 -0.38
N GLN A 205 -4.25 -2.78 0.43
CA GLN A 205 -5.27 -1.79 0.04
C GLN A 205 -6.20 -2.27 -1.09
N ALA A 206 -6.51 -3.56 -1.06
CA ALA A 206 -6.94 -4.30 -2.24
C ALA A 206 -8.30 -3.87 -2.79
N TYR A 207 -9.23 -3.66 -1.85
CA TYR A 207 -10.61 -3.35 -2.16
C TYR A 207 -11.06 -2.09 -1.42
N ARG A 208 -10.36 -0.97 -1.67
CA ARG A 208 -10.83 0.35 -1.22
C ARG A 208 -12.28 0.65 -1.63
N ALA A 209 -12.77 0.03 -2.72
CA ALA A 209 -14.15 0.13 -3.20
C ALA A 209 -15.16 -0.73 -2.43
N TYR A 210 -14.74 -1.82 -1.78
CA TYR A 210 -15.64 -2.72 -1.04
C TYR A 210 -15.27 -2.72 0.45
N ARG A 211 -15.84 -1.76 1.17
CA ARG A 211 -15.52 -1.54 2.61
C ARG A 211 -15.70 -2.79 3.46
N ALA A 212 -16.72 -3.61 3.16
CA ALA A 212 -17.06 -4.82 3.91
C ALA A 212 -16.02 -5.94 3.91
N ILE A 213 -15.05 -5.91 2.99
CA ILE A 213 -14.01 -6.94 2.87
C ILE A 213 -12.60 -6.36 2.94
N VAL A 214 -12.45 -5.06 3.22
CA VAL A 214 -11.14 -4.40 3.14
C VAL A 214 -10.11 -4.99 4.11
N SER A 215 -10.56 -5.47 5.28
CA SER A 215 -9.73 -6.17 6.28
C SER A 215 -9.55 -7.66 5.99
N ARG A 216 -10.26 -8.21 5.00
CA ARG A 216 -10.30 -9.65 4.67
C ARG A 216 -9.54 -9.98 3.39
N VAL A 217 -9.14 -8.97 2.62
CA VAL A 217 -8.45 -9.17 1.35
C VAL A 217 -7.06 -8.59 1.36
N ALA A 218 -6.10 -9.51 1.32
CA ALA A 218 -4.69 -9.25 1.14
C ALA A 218 -4.33 -9.05 -0.33
N THR A 219 -3.10 -8.60 -0.57
CA THR A 219 -2.54 -8.47 -1.92
C THR A 219 -1.28 -9.32 -2.04
N ALA A 220 -1.09 -9.99 -3.17
CA ALA A 220 0.21 -10.53 -3.55
C ALA A 220 0.62 -10.02 -4.94
N PHE A 221 1.90 -9.94 -5.24
CA PHE A 221 2.39 -9.71 -6.62
C PHE A 221 3.87 -10.07 -6.74
N PRO A 222 4.34 -10.39 -7.96
CA PRO A 222 5.75 -10.69 -8.16
C PRO A 222 6.60 -9.41 -8.11
N VAL A 223 7.79 -9.52 -7.53
CA VAL A 223 8.78 -8.44 -7.38
C VAL A 223 10.18 -8.94 -7.72
N PHE A 224 11.06 -8.03 -8.10
CA PHE A 224 12.49 -8.32 -8.21
C PHE A 224 13.13 -8.26 -6.81
N ASP A 225 14.26 -8.95 -6.63
CA ASP A 225 14.96 -8.98 -5.33
C ASP A 225 15.33 -7.57 -4.83
N CYS A 226 15.66 -6.68 -5.76
CA CYS A 226 16.15 -5.34 -5.47
C CYS A 226 15.07 -4.30 -5.11
N GLU A 227 13.79 -4.66 -5.02
CA GLU A 227 12.69 -3.67 -4.93
C GLU A 227 12.13 -3.52 -3.51
N ILE A 228 12.20 -4.59 -2.73
CA ILE A 228 11.79 -4.65 -1.34
C ILE A 228 12.96 -5.21 -0.55
N GLY A 229 13.39 -4.50 0.49
CA GLY A 229 14.45 -4.94 1.38
C GLY A 229 13.90 -5.95 2.38
N ASP A 230 14.73 -6.92 2.74
CA ASP A 230 14.29 -8.09 3.52
C ASP A 230 13.86 -7.73 4.95
N ALA A 231 14.37 -6.61 5.47
CA ALA A 231 14.06 -6.07 6.80
C ALA A 231 13.36 -4.71 6.73
N ASP A 232 12.73 -4.36 5.61
CA ASP A 232 12.07 -3.07 5.50
C ASP A 232 10.87 -2.98 6.45
N PRO A 233 10.76 -1.89 7.23
CA PRO A 233 9.56 -1.63 7.99
C PRO A 233 8.40 -1.33 7.04
N GLU A 234 7.18 -1.57 7.53
CA GLU A 234 5.96 -1.38 6.75
C GLU A 234 5.87 0.01 6.09
N VAL A 235 6.32 1.07 6.76
CA VAL A 235 6.31 2.44 6.22
C VAL A 235 7.10 2.57 4.91
N LEU A 236 8.22 1.85 4.77
CA LEU A 236 8.99 1.86 3.52
C LEU A 236 8.31 1.01 2.45
N VAL A 237 7.78 -0.15 2.83
CA VAL A 237 7.03 -1.01 1.89
C VAL A 237 5.81 -0.27 1.34
N ASP A 238 5.00 0.35 2.21
CA ASP A 238 3.83 1.17 1.85
C ASP A 238 4.21 2.29 0.87
N ALA A 239 5.31 3.01 1.16
CA ALA A 239 5.82 4.05 0.28
C ALA A 239 6.24 3.51 -1.10
N ARG A 240 6.73 2.27 -1.19
CA ARG A 240 7.14 1.65 -2.47
C ARG A 240 6.00 1.06 -3.27
N ILE A 241 4.86 0.76 -2.64
CA ILE A 241 3.70 0.21 -3.33
C ILE A 241 2.63 1.27 -3.62
N HIS A 242 2.61 2.38 -2.85
CA HIS A 242 1.60 3.44 -2.98
C HIS A 242 2.14 4.86 -3.08
N GLY A 243 3.44 5.08 -2.87
CA GLY A 243 4.06 6.42 -2.92
C GLY A 243 4.26 6.96 -4.33
N HIS A 244 4.96 8.11 -4.43
CA HIS A 244 5.19 8.81 -5.70
C HIS A 244 6.04 8.00 -6.72
N GLY A 245 6.90 7.11 -6.23
CA GLY A 245 7.69 6.15 -7.00
C GLY A 245 7.15 4.73 -6.93
N ALA A 246 5.84 4.55 -6.74
CA ALA A 246 5.26 3.22 -6.52
C ALA A 246 5.57 2.22 -7.66
N LEU A 247 5.91 0.99 -7.27
CA LEU A 247 6.08 -0.15 -8.16
C LEU A 247 4.79 -0.39 -8.95
N SER A 248 4.94 -0.64 -10.25
CA SER A 248 3.81 -1.08 -11.06
C SER A 248 3.55 -2.57 -10.83
N SER A 249 2.87 -2.90 -9.72
CA SER A 249 2.56 -4.27 -9.31
C SER A 249 1.76 -5.08 -10.34
N SER A 250 1.04 -4.40 -11.23
CA SER A 250 0.24 -5.04 -12.29
C SER A 250 0.95 -5.18 -13.63
N ASP A 251 2.10 -4.52 -13.85
CA ASP A 251 2.82 -4.61 -15.12
C ASP A 251 3.92 -5.68 -15.06
N TRP A 252 3.59 -6.90 -15.50
CA TRP A 252 4.51 -8.04 -15.41
C TRP A 252 5.57 -8.07 -16.53
N GLY A 253 5.62 -7.04 -17.37
CA GLY A 253 6.67 -6.84 -18.38
C GLY A 253 7.64 -5.71 -18.03
N ARG A 254 7.56 -5.17 -16.80
CA ARG A 254 8.40 -4.04 -16.38
C ARG A 254 9.84 -4.45 -16.08
N GLU A 255 10.73 -3.47 -16.17
CA GLU A 255 12.11 -3.61 -15.69
C GLU A 255 12.19 -3.56 -14.16
N PRO A 256 13.27 -4.10 -13.56
CA PRO A 256 13.56 -3.93 -12.14
C PRO A 256 13.61 -2.45 -11.75
N GLN A 257 12.97 -2.11 -10.64
CA GLN A 257 13.04 -0.78 -10.04
C GLN A 257 13.73 -0.90 -8.70
N PRO A 258 15.07 -0.77 -8.65
CA PRO A 258 15.81 -0.90 -7.40
C PRO A 258 15.27 0.08 -6.36
N VAL A 259 15.41 -0.28 -5.08
CA VAL A 259 15.10 0.62 -3.97
C VAL A 259 15.86 1.92 -4.14
N VAL A 260 15.10 3.02 -4.17
CA VAL A 260 15.64 4.38 -4.20
C VAL A 260 15.05 5.15 -3.03
N ASP A 261 15.48 4.79 -1.82
CA ASP A 261 15.13 5.58 -0.64
C ASP A 261 16.18 6.69 -0.48
N LEU A 262 15.75 7.95 -0.64
CA LEU A 262 16.64 9.11 -0.58
C LEU A 262 16.26 10.06 0.54
N ARG A 263 17.26 10.67 1.14
CA ARG A 263 17.16 11.92 1.90
C ARG A 263 18.31 12.83 1.48
N PHE A 264 18.06 14.13 1.36
CA PHE A 264 19.02 15.05 0.78
C PHE A 264 18.75 16.50 1.16
N ASP A 265 19.79 17.30 1.04
CA ASP A 265 19.77 18.75 1.08
C ASP A 265 20.74 19.20 -0.02
N ILE A 266 20.22 19.51 -1.22
CA ILE A 266 21.03 19.91 -2.38
C ILE A 266 20.61 21.31 -2.77
N GLU A 267 21.57 22.23 -2.81
CA GLU A 267 21.34 23.62 -3.20
C GLU A 267 22.37 24.05 -4.26
N PRO A 268 21.96 24.67 -5.37
CA PRO A 268 20.58 24.83 -5.82
C PRO A 268 19.98 23.49 -6.29
N SER A 269 18.69 23.28 -6.06
CA SER A 269 17.94 22.13 -6.62
C SER A 269 16.48 22.51 -6.83
N ASP A 270 15.88 21.96 -7.88
CA ASP A 270 14.42 22.02 -8.10
C ASP A 270 13.66 21.13 -7.10
N TYR A 271 14.37 20.24 -6.40
CA TYR A 271 13.81 19.42 -5.34
C TYR A 271 13.85 20.16 -4.01
N GLY A 272 12.73 20.16 -3.28
CA GLY A 272 12.73 20.57 -1.88
C GLY A 272 13.52 19.59 -1.02
N ARG A 273 14.26 20.10 -0.03
CA ARG A 273 15.02 19.30 0.94
C ARG A 273 14.19 18.16 1.55
N ALA A 274 14.79 16.99 1.69
CA ALA A 274 14.19 15.80 2.27
C ALA A 274 15.03 15.32 3.47
N LYS A 275 14.58 15.60 4.69
CA LYS A 275 15.32 15.21 5.92
C LYS A 275 15.10 13.76 6.35
N THR A 276 14.09 13.10 5.81
CA THR A 276 13.74 11.70 6.08
C THR A 276 13.83 10.92 4.79
N PHE A 277 14.16 9.64 4.87
CA PHE A 277 14.13 8.76 3.71
C PHE A 277 12.72 8.74 3.13
N LYS A 278 12.64 8.94 1.82
CA LYS A 278 11.43 8.81 1.02
C LYS A 278 11.76 8.00 -0.22
N VAL A 279 10.76 7.33 -0.76
CA VAL A 279 10.89 6.60 -2.02
C VAL A 279 10.82 7.56 -3.19
N TYR A 280 11.84 7.52 -4.04
CA TYR A 280 11.92 8.28 -5.28
C TYR A 280 12.01 7.34 -6.48
N ARG A 281 11.89 7.87 -7.70
CA ARG A 281 12.13 7.09 -8.92
C ARG A 281 13.64 7.03 -9.21
N PRO A 282 14.12 6.01 -9.94
CA PRO A 282 15.50 5.98 -10.44
C PRO A 282 15.91 7.27 -11.15
N THR A 283 15.02 7.84 -11.97
CA THR A 283 15.27 9.11 -12.67
C THR A 283 15.44 10.31 -11.73
N ASP A 284 14.83 10.30 -10.55
CA ASP A 284 15.02 11.37 -9.56
C ASP A 284 16.41 11.25 -8.92
N PHE A 285 16.84 10.02 -8.62
CA PHE A 285 18.20 9.77 -8.13
C PHE A 285 19.26 10.21 -9.13
N GLU A 286 19.11 9.84 -10.41
CA GLU A 286 20.02 10.26 -11.48
C GLU A 286 20.13 11.79 -11.58
N ARG A 287 19.00 12.50 -11.48
CA ARG A 287 18.97 13.97 -11.47
C ARG A 287 19.67 14.57 -10.26
N LEU A 288 19.41 14.05 -9.06
CA LEU A 288 20.05 14.52 -7.83
C LEU A 288 21.55 14.26 -7.84
N MET A 289 21.98 13.08 -8.31
CA MET A 289 23.39 12.73 -8.50
C MET A 289 24.08 13.64 -9.52
N ALA A 290 23.41 13.95 -10.64
CA ALA A 290 23.97 14.84 -11.66
C ALA A 290 24.08 16.30 -11.18
N ALA A 291 23.18 16.75 -10.30
CA ALA A 291 23.23 18.10 -9.73
C ALA A 291 24.25 18.25 -8.59
N LEU A 292 24.62 17.16 -7.92
CA LEU A 292 25.43 17.19 -6.71
C LEU A 292 26.84 17.81 -6.88
N PRO A 293 27.58 17.58 -7.99
CA PRO A 293 28.91 18.18 -8.19
C PRO A 293 28.89 19.72 -8.27
N ASP A 294 27.80 20.30 -8.77
CA ASP A 294 27.62 21.75 -8.93
C ASP A 294 26.94 22.41 -7.72
N ALA A 295 26.61 21.62 -6.69
CA ALA A 295 25.90 22.08 -5.51
C ALA A 295 26.83 22.78 -4.49
N THR A 296 26.25 23.48 -3.51
CA THR A 296 27.01 24.13 -2.43
C THR A 296 27.81 23.10 -1.62
N PRO A 297 28.97 23.46 -1.03
CA PRO A 297 29.78 22.51 -0.25
C PRO A 297 29.07 21.87 0.95
N THR A 298 28.00 22.48 1.45
CA THR A 298 27.15 21.93 2.52
C THR A 298 26.09 20.95 2.02
N SER A 299 25.93 20.83 0.71
CA SER A 299 24.96 19.94 0.09
C SER A 299 25.32 18.47 0.30
N TRP A 300 24.31 17.63 0.34
CA TRP A 300 24.48 16.20 0.53
C TRP A 300 23.29 15.41 0.02
N LEU A 301 23.56 14.16 -0.37
CA LEU A 301 22.57 13.16 -0.73
C LEU A 301 22.90 11.88 0.03
N GLU A 302 21.93 11.31 0.71
CA GLU A 302 22.04 9.95 1.23
C GLU A 302 21.05 9.04 0.54
N ALA A 303 21.58 7.94 0.02
CA ALA A 303 20.80 6.89 -0.59
C ALA A 303 20.90 5.63 0.26
N ARG A 304 19.79 4.92 0.39
CA ARG A 304 19.73 3.62 1.06
C ARG A 304 19.47 2.53 0.03
N SER A 305 20.33 1.52 -0.03
CA SER A 305 20.17 0.37 -0.91
C SER A 305 19.05 -0.55 -0.42
N PHE A 306 18.61 -1.49 -1.27
CA PHE A 306 17.60 -2.48 -0.86
C PHE A 306 18.10 -3.45 0.23
N ARG A 307 19.43 -3.58 0.42
CA ARG A 307 20.03 -4.31 1.54
C ARG A 307 20.05 -3.50 2.84
N GLY A 308 19.58 -2.25 2.80
CA GLY A 308 19.51 -1.36 3.95
C GLY A 308 20.79 -0.59 4.25
N GLU A 309 21.81 -0.72 3.41
CA GLU A 309 23.05 0.04 3.53
C GLU A 309 22.79 1.50 3.17
N ILE A 310 23.37 2.44 3.91
CA ILE A 310 23.23 3.88 3.66
C ILE A 310 24.56 4.42 3.19
N ARG A 311 24.56 5.13 2.07
CA ARG A 311 25.73 5.83 1.53
C ARG A 311 25.43 7.31 1.39
N ARG A 312 26.37 8.12 1.88
CA ARG A 312 26.34 9.58 1.76
C ARG A 312 27.24 10.01 0.61
N PHE A 313 26.73 10.91 -0.21
CA PHE A 313 27.40 11.59 -1.29
C PHE A 313 27.45 13.08 -0.99
N THR A 314 28.58 13.70 -1.27
CA THR A 314 28.84 15.14 -1.13
C THR A 314 29.44 15.65 -2.45
N PRO A 315 29.40 16.96 -2.74
CA PRO A 315 29.95 17.51 -3.99
C PRO A 315 31.39 17.04 -4.29
N ASP A 316 32.27 17.05 -3.28
CA ASP A 316 33.69 16.67 -3.42
C ASP A 316 33.93 15.15 -3.62
N CYS A 317 32.94 14.33 -3.31
CA CYS A 317 33.03 12.86 -3.32
C CYS A 317 31.86 12.23 -4.08
N ALA A 318 31.28 12.94 -5.06
CA ALA A 318 30.16 12.46 -5.83
C ALA A 318 30.65 11.38 -6.83
N PRO A 319 30.25 10.10 -6.67
CA PRO A 319 30.60 9.09 -7.66
C PRO A 319 29.81 9.32 -8.95
N SER A 320 30.17 8.58 -9.99
CA SER A 320 29.37 8.54 -11.21
C SER A 320 27.95 8.02 -10.92
N VAL A 321 26.99 8.40 -11.75
CA VAL A 321 25.62 7.87 -11.69
C VAL A 321 25.61 6.34 -11.78
N ALA A 322 26.50 5.76 -12.58
CA ALA A 322 26.63 4.30 -12.73
C ALA A 322 27.05 3.62 -11.42
N GLU A 323 28.06 4.17 -10.72
CA GLU A 323 28.50 3.66 -9.42
C GLU A 323 27.41 3.83 -8.34
N GLY A 324 26.70 4.96 -8.35
CA GLY A 324 25.55 5.20 -7.48
C GLY A 324 24.44 4.17 -7.70
N THR A 325 24.09 3.90 -8.95
CA THR A 325 23.08 2.90 -9.32
C THR A 325 23.52 1.48 -8.98
N SER A 326 24.80 1.15 -9.17
CA SER A 326 25.36 -0.14 -8.76
C SER A 326 25.18 -0.34 -7.25
N PHE A 327 25.45 0.68 -6.44
CA PHE A 327 25.23 0.61 -4.99
C PHE A 327 23.77 0.32 -4.61
N LEU A 328 22.80 0.89 -5.34
CA LEU A 328 21.38 0.63 -5.08
C LEU A 328 20.96 -0.81 -5.41
N LEU A 329 21.67 -1.46 -6.33
CA LEU A 329 21.43 -2.83 -6.76
C LEU A 329 22.16 -3.88 -5.88
N GLY A 330 22.98 -3.43 -4.92
CA GLY A 330 23.79 -4.29 -4.05
C GLY A 330 24.87 -5.03 -4.83
#